data_AF-A0A329KWS8-F1
#
_entry.id   AF-A0A329KWS8-F1
#
_cell.length_a   1.000
_cell.length_b   1.000
_cell.length_c   1.000
_cell.angle_alpha   90.00
_cell.angle_beta   90.00
_cell.angle_gamma   90.00
#
_symmetry.space_group_name_H-M   'P 1'
#
loop_
_entity.id
_entity.type
_entity.pdbx_description
1 polymer ?
#
loop_
_entity_poly.entity_id
_entity_poly.type
_entity_poly.pdbx_seq_one_letter_code
_entity_poly.pdbx_strand_id
1 'polypeptide(L)' 'MIAGAAGALVAPEAARALGDALLASLQTQRVTVTSDAVIAHAGALNGQAGVVLILGTGVVALAI' A
#
# COMPACT_ATOMS: atom_id res chain seq x y z
N MET A 1 5.09 6.14 9.47
CA MET A 1 3.80 6.10 8.74
C MET A 1 3.87 4.99 7.69
N ILE A 2 2.78 4.27 7.48
CA ILE A 2 2.64 3.30 6.38
C ILE A 2 1.51 3.80 5.49
N ALA A 3 1.72 3.81 4.17
CA ALA A 3 0.72 4.19 3.19
C ALA A 3 0.56 3.08 2.14
N GLY A 4 -0.69 2.70 1.87
CA GLY A 4 -1.04 1.87 0.72
C GLY A 4 -1.40 2.76 -0.45
N ALA A 5 -0.75 2.57 -1.60
CA ALA A 5 -1.02 3.31 -2.81
C ALA A 5 -1.32 2.36 -3.97
N ALA A 6 -2.37 2.67 -4.73
CA ALA A 6 -2.68 1.97 -5.96
C ALA A 6 -1.50 2.10 -6.94
N GLY A 7 -1.16 1.00 -7.61
CA GLY A 7 -0.05 0.96 -8.57
C GLY A 7 1.36 0.89 -7.95
N ALA A 8 1.50 0.93 -6.61
CA ALA A 8 2.81 0.90 -5.97
C ALA A 8 3.63 -0.38 -6.26
N LEU A 9 2.96 -1.50 -6.58
CA LEU A 9 3.64 -2.75 -6.98
C LEU A 9 4.20 -2.72 -8.41
N VAL A 10 3.65 -1.89 -9.28
CA VAL A 10 3.99 -1.85 -10.72
C VAL A 10 4.77 -0.59 -11.11
N ALA A 11 4.89 0.38 -10.21
CA ALA A 11 5.62 1.64 -10.42
C ALA A 11 6.49 1.99 -9.20
N PRO A 12 7.61 1.27 -8.98
CA PRO A 12 8.44 1.43 -7.78
C PRO A 12 9.07 2.82 -7.67
N GLU A 13 9.41 3.47 -8.79
CA GLU A 13 9.95 4.84 -8.80
C GLU A 13 8.90 5.85 -8.33
N ALA A 14 7.65 5.71 -8.79
CA ALA A 14 6.55 6.56 -8.36
C ALA A 14 6.22 6.34 -6.88
N ALA A 15 6.27 5.09 -6.39
CA ALA A 15 6.09 4.77 -4.97
C ALA A 15 7.18 5.41 -4.10
N ARG A 16 8.44 5.43 -4.58
CA ARG A 16 9.54 6.10 -3.89
C ARG A 16 9.36 7.61 -3.86
N ALA A 17 9.02 8.22 -5.00
CA ALA A 17 8.75 9.66 -5.08
C ALA A 17 7.59 10.08 -4.15
N LEU A 18 6.54 9.26 -4.04
CA LEU A 18 5.45 9.47 -3.09
C LEU A 18 5.95 9.41 -1.64
N GLY A 19 6.81 8.44 -1.31
CA GLY A 19 7.41 8.32 0.02
C GLY A 19 8.23 9.55 0.41
N ASP A 20 9.08 10.03 -0.50
CA ASP A 20 9.91 11.23 -0.29
C ASP A 20 9.04 12.48 -0.11
N ALA A 21 7.99 12.64 -0.93
CA ALA A 21 7.05 13.75 -0.82
C ALA A 21 6.29 13.74 0.52
N LEU A 22 5.85 12.57 0.99
CA LEU A 22 5.17 12.42 2.28
C LEU A 22 6.11 12.71 3.46
N LEU A 23 7.36 12.26 3.38
CA LEU A 23 8.37 12.52 4.41
C LEU A 23 8.69 14.01 4.53
N ALA A 24 8.76 14.73 3.39
CA ALA A 24 8.99 16.16 3.38
C ALA A 24 7.78 16.97 3.86
N SER A 25 6.57 16.49 3.60
CA SER A 25 5.32 17.23 3.86
C SER A 25 4.75 16.98 5.25
N LEU A 26 5.01 15.81 5.82
CA LEU A 26 4.49 15.39 7.12
C LEU A 26 5.65 15.32 8.10
N GLN A 27 5.46 15.80 9.34
CA GLN A 27 6.46 15.74 10.42
C GLN A 27 6.71 14.29 10.93
N THR A 28 6.87 13.33 10.01
CA THR A 28 7.09 11.91 10.30
C THR A 28 8.55 11.56 10.06
N GLN A 29 9.11 10.70 10.90
CA GLN A 29 10.52 10.30 10.77
C GLN A 29 10.75 9.17 9.75
N ARG A 30 9.69 8.46 9.35
CA ARG A 30 9.78 7.33 8.42
C ARG A 30 8.46 7.12 7.69
N VAL A 31 8.55 6.87 6.39
CA VAL A 31 7.43 6.51 5.51
C VAL A 31 7.76 5.20 4.81
N THR A 32 6.80 4.28 4.79
CA THR A 32 6.83 3.08 3.96
C THR A 32 5.62 3.13 3.03
N VAL A 33 5.87 3.14 1.72
CA VAL A 33 4.83 3.03 0.70
C VAL A 33 4.77 1.58 0.22
N THR A 34 3.57 1.02 0.18
CA THR A 34 3.29 -0.34 -0.30
C THR A 34 2.01 -0.32 -1.16
N SER A 35 1.59 -1.47 -1.69
CA SER A 35 0.29 -1.56 -2.36
C SER A 35 -0.85 -1.29 -1.39
N ASP A 36 -1.87 -0.60 -1.88
CA ASP A 36 -3.21 -0.62 -1.31
C ASP A 36 -3.71 -2.06 -1.02
N ALA A 37 -3.41 -3.03 -1.89
CA ALA A 37 -3.79 -4.42 -1.70
C ALA A 37 -3.15 -5.08 -0.47
N VAL A 38 -1.91 -4.72 -0.13
CA VAL A 38 -1.22 -5.20 1.08
C VAL A 38 -1.88 -4.60 2.32
N ILE A 39 -2.26 -3.32 2.29
CA ILE A 39 -3.00 -2.69 3.39
C ILE A 39 -4.39 -3.30 3.56
N ALA A 40 -5.10 -3.55 2.46
CA ALA A 40 -6.40 -4.21 2.51
C ALA A 40 -6.31 -5.62 3.10
N HIS A 41 -5.31 -6.41 2.69
CA HIS A 41 -5.04 -7.71 3.28
C HIS A 41 -4.73 -7.61 4.78
N ALA A 42 -3.79 -6.74 5.16
CA ALA A 42 -3.41 -6.58 6.56
C ALA A 42 -4.60 -6.12 7.44
N GLY A 43 -5.46 -5.23 6.92
CA GLY A 43 -6.65 -4.77 7.61
C GLY A 43 -7.75 -5.83 7.71
N ALA A 44 -7.95 -6.64 6.68
CA ALA A 44 -9.00 -7.66 6.64
C ALA A 44 -8.62 -8.94 7.41
N LEU A 45 -7.35 -9.34 7.34
CA LEU A 45 -6.86 -10.62 7.86
C LEU A 45 -5.90 -10.45 9.04
N ASN A 46 -5.70 -9.23 9.54
CA ASN A 46 -4.76 -8.94 10.64
C ASN A 46 -3.35 -9.49 10.38
N GLY A 47 -2.92 -9.45 9.11
CA GLY A 47 -1.63 -9.97 8.65
C GLY A 47 -1.52 -11.50 8.62
N GLN A 48 -2.62 -12.24 8.80
CA GLN A 48 -2.66 -13.68 8.63
C GLN A 48 -2.84 -14.07 7.16
N ALA A 49 -2.30 -15.24 6.79
CA ALA A 49 -2.42 -15.78 5.45
C ALA A 49 -3.88 -15.92 5.00
N GLY A 50 -4.12 -15.74 3.70
CA GLY A 50 -5.45 -15.80 3.12
C GLY A 50 -5.61 -14.91 1.90
N VAL A 51 -6.83 -14.91 1.36
CA VAL A 51 -7.16 -14.23 0.10
C VAL A 51 -8.09 -13.05 0.37
N VAL A 52 -7.79 -11.91 -0.25
CA VAL A 52 -8.69 -10.75 -0.28
C VAL A 52 -9.05 -10.38 -1.72
N LEU A 53 -10.33 -10.06 -1.94
CA LEU A 53 -10.84 -9.47 -3.17
C LEU A 53 -11.21 -8.02 -2.90
N ILE A 54 -10.53 -7.10 -3.58
CA ILE A 54 -10.71 -5.66 -3.41
C ILE A 54 -11.52 -5.16 -4.60
N LEU A 55 -12.67 -4.53 -4.32
CA LEU A 55 -13.62 -4.05 -5.31
C LEU A 55 -13.73 -2.53 -5.22
N GLY A 56 -13.35 -1.82 -6.28
CA GLY A 56 -13.38 -0.36 -6.36
C GLY A 56 -13.42 0.12 -7.80
N THR A 57 -12.56 1.09 -8.15
CA THR A 57 -12.38 1.55 -9.55
C THR A 57 -11.81 0.46 -10.47
N GLY A 58 -11.20 -0.57 -9.87
CA GLY A 58 -10.84 -1.83 -10.51
C GLY A 58 -11.07 -3.00 -9.54
N VAL A 59 -10.61 -4.19 -9.94
CA VAL A 59 -10.69 -5.40 -9.13
C VAL A 59 -9.31 -6.00 -8.98
N VAL A 60 -8.91 -6.29 -7.74
CA VAL A 60 -7.63 -6.92 -7.41
C VAL A 60 -7.86 -8.11 -6.49
N ALA A 61 -7.24 -9.24 -6.80
CA ALA A 61 -7.15 -10.39 -5.92
C ALA A 61 -5.71 -10.54 -5.42
N LEU A 62 -5.53 -10.64 -4.11
CA LEU A 62 -4.24 -10.87 -3.47
C LEU A 62 -4.32 -12.09 -2.55
N ALA A 63 -3.37 -13.00 -2.70
CA ALA A 63 -3.18 -14.16 -1.84
C ALA A 63 -1.76 -14.11 -1.24
N ILE A 64 -1.67 -14.20 0.08
CA ILE A 64 -0.42 -14.27 0.85
C ILE A 64 -0.40 -15.59 1.61
#